data_AF-A0AAF1JY46-F1
#
_entry.id   AF-A0AAF1JY46-F1
#
_cell.length_a   1.000
_cell.length_b   1.000
_cell.length_c   1.000
_cell.angle_alpha   90.00
_cell.angle_beta   90.00
_cell.angle_gamma   90.00
#
_symmetry.space_group_name_H-M   'P 1'
#
loop_
_entity.id
_entity.type
_entity.pdbx_description
1 polymer ?
#
loop_
_entity_poly.entity_id
_entity_poly.type
_entity_poly.pdbx_seq_one_letter_code
_entity_poly.pdbx_strand_id
1 'polypeptide(L)'
;MRHFALLALLLPGLAQAQGLDMTRGGPVDVTAEDGIEWRQQEQLVIARGNARAVRDGVTIEADRLIARYRPRAAPAGAAPAAAAPAARTGDPTSGASEIWRFEAEGNVRIHTATDRANGDRAVYDIDQAVMVLTGRDLWLTATDNRVTARDTLEYWPQRRMAVARGGAVVDAPENRRIRGDTLVAFFLEEGAAGAPPRPTPTPPTPGTPGQPQTGRIERVEAYGNVEVRTMVEVVRGDRAVYSPVTSLARVLGNVRITRGENQLNGNEAIVNLATGVARLVSTPGARVQGLIVPQTEDAATPPGGTPPPGGARPPANQARPPERRP
;
A
#
# COMPACT_ATOMS: atom_id res chain seq x y z
N MET A 1 -4.07 -58.57 -19.89
CA MET A 1 -3.02 -57.58 -19.49
C MET A 1 -3.71 -56.27 -19.15
N ARG A 2 -3.90 -55.97 -17.87
CA ARG A 2 -4.56 -54.74 -17.39
C ARG A 2 -3.54 -53.60 -17.37
N HIS A 3 -3.75 -52.59 -18.22
CA HIS A 3 -2.90 -51.41 -18.27
C HIS A 3 -3.29 -50.49 -17.10
N PHE A 4 -2.36 -50.26 -16.18
CA PHE A 4 -2.48 -49.26 -15.11
C PHE A 4 -2.10 -47.89 -15.70
N ALA A 5 -3.07 -46.98 -15.81
CA ALA A 5 -2.81 -45.59 -16.16
C ALA A 5 -2.30 -44.87 -14.90
N LEU A 6 -1.05 -44.41 -14.95
CA LEU A 6 -0.43 -43.59 -13.90
C LEU A 6 -0.93 -42.15 -14.06
N LEU A 7 -1.86 -41.73 -13.19
CA LEU A 7 -2.34 -40.36 -13.12
C LEU A 7 -1.27 -39.51 -12.39
N ALA A 8 -0.46 -38.77 -13.14
CA ALA A 8 0.47 -37.79 -12.57
C ALA A 8 -0.34 -36.61 -12.02
N LEU A 9 -0.45 -36.54 -10.69
CA LEU A 9 -1.06 -35.42 -9.99
C LEU A 9 -0.08 -34.23 -10.04
N LEU A 10 -0.31 -33.30 -10.96
CA LEU A 10 0.31 -31.98 -10.96
C LEU A 10 -0.20 -31.20 -9.74
N LEU A 11 0.59 -31.19 -8.67
CA LEU A 11 0.37 -30.27 -7.55
C LEU A 11 0.66 -28.84 -8.04
N PRO A 12 -0.30 -27.90 -7.96
CA PRO A 12 -0.01 -26.50 -8.23
C PRO A 12 1.00 -26.00 -7.20
N GLY A 13 2.15 -25.49 -7.68
CA GLY A 13 3.13 -24.86 -6.82
C GLY A 13 2.48 -23.67 -6.10
N LEU A 14 2.53 -23.68 -4.77
CA LEU A 14 2.17 -22.52 -3.97
C LEU A 14 3.13 -21.40 -4.33
N ALA A 15 2.62 -20.38 -5.03
CA ALA A 15 3.36 -19.15 -5.29
C ALA A 15 3.69 -18.51 -3.93
N GLN A 16 4.96 -18.51 -3.56
CA GLN A 16 5.42 -17.83 -2.35
C GLN A 16 5.41 -16.32 -2.59
N ALA A 17 4.88 -15.54 -1.65
CA ALA A 17 4.88 -14.09 -1.75
C ALA A 17 6.34 -13.58 -1.71
N GLN A 18 6.70 -12.71 -2.66
CA GLN A 18 8.05 -12.16 -2.74
C GLN A 18 7.98 -10.65 -2.54
N GLY A 19 8.67 -10.16 -1.51
CA GLY A 19 8.71 -8.75 -1.19
C GLY A 19 9.51 -7.95 -2.21
N LEU A 20 9.26 -6.64 -2.19
CA LEU A 20 10.04 -5.63 -2.94
C LEU A 20 11.42 -5.41 -2.29
N ASP A 21 12.17 -6.49 -2.10
CA ASP A 21 13.50 -6.47 -1.49
C ASP A 21 14.56 -6.86 -2.53
N MET A 22 15.41 -5.89 -2.86
CA MET A 22 16.56 -6.05 -3.76
C MET A 22 17.90 -6.07 -3.00
N THR A 23 17.89 -6.16 -1.66
CA THR A 23 19.13 -6.16 -0.88
C THR A 23 19.95 -7.43 -1.02
N ARG A 24 19.33 -8.51 -1.50
CA ARG A 24 20.00 -9.81 -1.59
C ARG A 24 20.86 -9.89 -2.84
N GLY A 25 22.09 -10.38 -2.65
CA GLY A 25 23.13 -10.38 -3.69
C GLY A 25 22.73 -11.22 -4.89
N GLY A 26 23.11 -10.80 -6.09
CA GLY A 26 22.83 -11.54 -7.32
C GLY A 26 23.12 -10.70 -8.56
N PRO A 27 23.24 -11.33 -9.74
CA PRO A 27 23.28 -10.60 -10.99
C PRO A 27 21.97 -9.84 -11.20
N VAL A 28 22.06 -8.73 -11.92
CA VAL A 28 20.91 -7.92 -12.30
C VAL A 28 20.82 -8.01 -13.81
N ASP A 29 19.71 -8.55 -14.31
CA ASP A 29 19.42 -8.57 -15.74
C ASP A 29 18.84 -7.21 -16.14
N VAL A 30 19.39 -6.58 -17.18
CA VAL A 30 18.98 -5.24 -17.63
C VAL A 30 18.79 -5.24 -19.14
N THR A 31 17.62 -4.80 -19.58
CA THR A 31 17.26 -4.61 -20.99
C THR A 31 16.79 -3.19 -21.24
N ALA A 32 17.03 -2.67 -22.45
CA ALA A 32 16.62 -1.33 -22.88
C ALA A 32 16.60 -1.24 -24.40
N GLU A 33 15.73 -0.38 -24.93
CA GLU A 33 15.53 -0.19 -26.38
C GLU A 33 16.54 0.78 -26.99
N ASP A 34 16.82 1.92 -26.33
CA ASP A 34 17.74 2.94 -26.85
C ASP A 34 19.22 2.61 -26.51
N GLY A 35 19.43 1.64 -25.63
CA GLY A 35 20.74 1.10 -25.28
C GLY A 35 21.12 1.25 -23.80
N ILE A 36 22.30 0.71 -23.50
CA ILE A 36 22.88 0.68 -22.15
C ILE A 36 24.27 1.33 -22.21
N GLU A 37 24.49 2.32 -21.36
CA GLU A 37 25.72 3.09 -21.26
C GLU A 37 26.43 2.79 -19.94
N TRP A 38 27.66 2.31 -20.02
CA TRP A 38 28.52 2.07 -18.86
C TRP A 38 29.48 3.23 -18.66
N ARG A 39 29.31 4.00 -17.58
CA ARG A 39 30.18 5.13 -17.24
C ARG A 39 31.12 4.75 -16.11
N GLN A 40 32.26 4.19 -16.46
CA GLN A 40 33.19 3.65 -15.46
C GLN A 40 33.76 4.71 -14.52
N GLN A 41 34.12 5.88 -15.05
CA GLN A 41 34.65 6.99 -14.26
C GLN A 41 33.62 7.55 -13.26
N GLU A 42 32.34 7.51 -13.61
CA GLU A 42 31.23 7.94 -12.75
C GLU A 42 30.64 6.80 -11.89
N GLN A 43 31.14 5.57 -12.08
CA GLN A 43 30.69 4.36 -11.40
C GLN A 43 29.18 4.09 -11.51
N LEU A 44 28.63 4.27 -12.71
CA LEU A 44 27.21 4.02 -12.96
C LEU A 44 26.94 3.39 -14.33
N VAL A 45 25.78 2.72 -14.41
CA VAL A 45 25.22 2.14 -15.63
C VAL A 45 23.87 2.81 -15.88
N ILE A 46 23.62 3.25 -17.12
CA ILE A 46 22.38 3.90 -17.53
C ILE A 46 21.73 3.08 -18.64
N ALA A 47 20.49 2.64 -18.44
CA ALA A 47 19.67 2.01 -19.46
C ALA A 47 18.53 2.97 -19.86
N ARG A 48 18.28 3.16 -21.16
CA ARG A 48 17.32 4.14 -21.69
C ARG A 48 16.36 3.53 -22.70
N GLY A 49 15.12 3.99 -22.70
CA GLY A 49 14.06 3.52 -23.59
C GLY A 49 13.48 2.20 -23.09
N ASN A 50 12.27 2.26 -22.50
CA ASN A 50 11.58 1.11 -21.92
C ASN A 50 12.50 0.19 -21.08
N ALA A 51 13.35 0.82 -20.27
CA ALA A 51 14.38 0.16 -19.49
C ALA A 51 13.74 -0.76 -18.45
N ARG A 52 14.25 -1.99 -18.36
CA ARG A 52 13.77 -3.03 -17.45
C ARG A 52 14.94 -3.66 -16.72
N ALA A 53 14.84 -3.77 -15.40
CA ALA A 53 15.79 -4.48 -14.56
C ALA A 53 15.10 -5.57 -13.74
N VAL A 54 15.72 -6.75 -13.65
CA VAL A 54 15.25 -7.87 -12.83
C VAL A 54 16.31 -8.32 -11.86
N ARG A 55 15.92 -8.46 -10.59
CA ARG A 55 16.78 -9.03 -9.54
C ARG A 55 15.93 -9.76 -8.52
N ASP A 56 16.25 -11.02 -8.24
CA ASP A 56 15.60 -11.85 -7.22
C ASP A 56 14.06 -11.84 -7.29
N GLY A 57 13.50 -11.86 -8.50
CA GLY A 57 12.04 -11.87 -8.73
C GLY A 57 11.37 -10.49 -8.68
N VAL A 58 12.10 -9.43 -8.30
CA VAL A 58 11.65 -8.04 -8.43
C VAL A 58 11.96 -7.55 -9.83
N THR A 59 10.94 -7.05 -10.53
CA THR A 59 11.10 -6.37 -11.82
C THR A 59 10.80 -4.89 -11.65
N ILE A 60 11.70 -4.03 -12.15
CA ILE A 60 11.51 -2.59 -12.26
C ILE A 60 11.51 -2.22 -13.74
N GLU A 61 10.49 -1.49 -14.18
CA GLU A 61 10.39 -0.90 -15.51
C GLU A 61 10.31 0.62 -15.38
N ALA A 62 10.96 1.34 -16.29
CA ALA A 62 10.93 2.79 -16.36
C ALA A 62 11.39 3.29 -17.74
N ASP A 63 11.23 4.59 -18.02
CA ASP A 63 11.81 5.19 -19.22
C ASP A 63 13.36 5.18 -19.15
N ARG A 64 13.90 5.33 -17.94
CA ARG A 64 15.33 5.31 -17.66
C ARG A 64 15.64 4.61 -16.33
N LEU A 65 16.63 3.72 -16.35
CA LEU A 65 17.19 3.09 -15.16
C LEU A 65 18.65 3.48 -14.97
N ILE A 66 19.05 3.75 -13.74
CA ILE A 66 20.42 4.07 -13.34
C ILE A 66 20.81 3.13 -12.20
N ALA A 67 21.89 2.38 -12.39
CA ALA A 67 22.50 1.57 -11.34
C ALA A 67 23.84 2.19 -10.95
N ARG A 68 24.00 2.58 -9.69
CA ARG A 68 25.27 3.06 -9.14
C ARG A 68 25.99 1.90 -8.48
N TYR A 69 27.23 1.67 -8.89
CA TYR A 69 28.05 0.62 -8.34
C TYR A 69 29.30 1.16 -7.67
N ARG A 70 29.95 0.31 -6.89
CA ARG A 70 31.26 0.58 -6.28
C ARG A 70 32.08 -0.70 -6.25
N PRO A 71 33.42 -0.63 -6.16
CA PRO A 71 34.22 -1.80 -5.86
C PRO A 71 33.75 -2.43 -4.55
N ARG A 72 33.51 -3.75 -4.54
CA ARG A 72 33.17 -4.49 -3.33
C ARG A 72 34.37 -4.45 -2.39
N ALA A 73 34.16 -3.96 -1.18
CA ALA A 73 35.18 -4.02 -0.15
C ALA A 73 35.51 -5.49 0.17
N ALA A 74 36.80 -5.82 0.23
CA ALA A 74 37.22 -7.11 0.76
C ALA A 74 36.79 -7.17 2.25
N PRO A 75 36.25 -8.32 2.71
CA PRO A 75 35.87 -8.44 4.12
C PRO A 75 37.08 -8.18 5.02
N ALA A 76 36.89 -7.31 6.03
CA ALA A 76 37.94 -6.99 6.98
C ALA A 76 38.38 -8.26 7.73
N GLY A 77 39.67 -8.59 7.66
CA GLY A 77 40.25 -9.80 8.26
C GLY A 77 40.50 -10.97 7.30
N ALA A 78 40.21 -10.82 6.01
CA ALA A 78 40.72 -11.76 5.01
C ALA A 78 42.26 -11.66 4.96
N ALA A 79 42.95 -12.75 5.29
CA ALA A 79 44.37 -12.87 5.00
C ALA A 79 44.60 -12.55 3.52
N PRO A 80 45.69 -11.84 3.14
CA PRO A 80 45.98 -11.59 1.73
C PRO A 80 45.95 -12.92 1.00
N ALA A 81 45.02 -13.05 0.05
CA ALA A 81 44.93 -14.24 -0.78
C ALA A 81 46.30 -14.42 -1.44
N ALA A 82 46.96 -15.55 -1.20
CA ALA A 82 48.17 -15.93 -1.92
C ALA A 82 47.87 -15.75 -3.42
N ALA A 83 48.75 -15.04 -4.12
CA ALA A 83 48.56 -14.64 -5.51
C ALA A 83 48.07 -15.84 -6.34
N ALA A 84 46.78 -15.83 -6.68
CA ALA A 84 46.23 -16.82 -7.59
C ALA A 84 46.91 -16.62 -8.96
N PRO A 85 47.27 -17.71 -9.68
CA PRO A 85 47.88 -17.59 -10.99
C PRO A 85 46.96 -16.80 -11.92
N ALA A 86 47.57 -15.96 -12.74
CA ALA A 86 46.91 -15.01 -13.63
C ALA A 86 45.65 -15.61 -14.28
N ALA A 87 44.51 -14.97 -14.02
CA ALA A 87 43.23 -15.32 -14.60
C ALA A 87 43.35 -15.32 -16.13
N ARG A 88 42.83 -16.38 -16.77
CA ARG A 88 42.65 -16.42 -18.22
C ARG A 88 41.75 -15.24 -18.62
N THR A 89 42.24 -14.41 -19.54
CA THR A 89 41.48 -13.36 -20.21
C THR A 89 40.18 -13.93 -20.77
N GLY A 90 39.03 -13.50 -20.22
CA GLY A 90 37.70 -13.91 -20.68
C GLY A 90 36.60 -14.02 -19.62
N ASP A 91 36.89 -13.85 -18.33
CA ASP A 91 35.87 -13.86 -17.27
C ASP A 91 35.50 -12.42 -16.85
N PRO A 92 34.25 -11.95 -17.06
CA PRO A 92 33.84 -10.57 -16.75
C PRO A 92 33.77 -10.27 -15.24
N THR A 93 34.17 -11.21 -14.38
CA THR A 93 34.16 -11.07 -12.91
C THR A 93 35.44 -10.42 -12.34
N SER A 94 36.25 -9.75 -13.16
CA SER A 94 37.53 -9.16 -12.73
C SER A 94 37.36 -7.73 -12.20
N GLY A 95 36.77 -7.66 -11.02
CA GLY A 95 36.59 -6.46 -10.20
C GLY A 95 35.22 -6.49 -9.57
N ALA A 96 35.00 -7.38 -8.58
CA ALA A 96 33.70 -7.60 -7.94
C ALA A 96 33.11 -6.26 -7.53
N SER A 97 32.25 -5.69 -8.37
CA SER A 97 31.61 -4.41 -8.14
C SER A 97 30.21 -4.72 -7.64
N GLU A 98 29.76 -3.99 -6.64
CA GLU A 98 28.43 -4.13 -6.08
C GLU A 98 27.59 -2.90 -6.42
N ILE A 99 26.35 -3.14 -6.83
CA ILE A 99 25.36 -2.09 -7.00
C ILE A 99 24.82 -1.76 -5.61
N TRP A 100 24.92 -0.50 -5.20
CA TRP A 100 24.44 -0.04 -3.90
C TRP A 100 23.20 0.86 -4.03
N ARG A 101 22.89 1.34 -5.23
CA ARG A 101 21.71 2.17 -5.49
C ARG A 101 21.14 1.98 -6.88
N PHE A 102 19.82 1.88 -6.95
CA PHE A 102 19.04 1.94 -8.17
C PHE A 102 18.18 3.19 -8.21
N GLU A 103 18.10 3.82 -9.37
CA GLU A 103 17.20 4.94 -9.64
C GLU A 103 16.41 4.62 -10.92
N ALA A 104 15.10 4.78 -10.84
CA ALA A 104 14.17 4.58 -11.95
C ALA A 104 13.41 5.89 -12.19
N GLU A 105 13.33 6.32 -13.45
CA GLU A 105 12.75 7.60 -13.82
C GLU A 105 11.82 7.45 -15.01
N GLY A 106 10.63 8.04 -14.90
CA GLY A 106 9.58 8.01 -15.92
C GLY A 106 8.82 6.68 -15.91
N ASN A 107 7.49 6.76 -15.87
CA ASN A 107 6.57 5.61 -15.97
C ASN A 107 6.99 4.41 -15.11
N VAL A 108 7.40 4.65 -13.87
CA VAL A 108 8.01 3.62 -13.03
C VAL A 108 6.96 2.61 -12.60
N ARG A 109 7.19 1.34 -12.96
CA ARG A 109 6.39 0.19 -12.53
C ARG A 109 7.29 -0.82 -11.85
N ILE A 110 6.94 -1.19 -10.63
CA ILE A 110 7.67 -2.20 -9.87
C ILE A 110 6.71 -3.34 -9.60
N HIS A 111 7.13 -4.58 -9.86
CA HIS A 111 6.29 -5.74 -9.60
C HIS A 111 7.08 -6.96 -9.17
N THR A 112 6.43 -7.78 -8.35
CA THR A 112 6.83 -9.15 -8.00
C THR A 112 5.71 -10.10 -8.43
N ALA A 113 5.76 -11.36 -8.00
CA ALA A 113 4.66 -12.30 -8.17
C ALA A 113 3.35 -11.81 -7.51
N THR A 114 3.45 -11.10 -6.37
CA THR A 114 2.31 -10.76 -5.52
C THR A 114 2.01 -9.28 -5.46
N ASP A 115 3.00 -8.43 -5.70
CA ASP A 115 2.89 -7.00 -5.39
C ASP A 115 3.19 -6.15 -6.60
N ARG A 116 2.58 -4.97 -6.63
CA ARG A 116 2.72 -4.00 -7.72
C ARG A 116 2.79 -2.60 -7.15
N ALA A 117 3.67 -1.76 -7.68
CA ALA A 117 3.79 -0.36 -7.32
C ALA A 117 4.00 0.51 -8.57
N ASN A 118 3.55 1.76 -8.48
CA ASN A 118 3.62 2.72 -9.57
C ASN A 118 4.06 4.10 -9.07
N GLY A 119 4.81 4.83 -9.90
CA GLY A 119 5.18 6.21 -9.67
C GLY A 119 5.90 6.85 -10.86
N ASP A 120 6.35 8.09 -10.69
CA ASP A 120 7.13 8.80 -11.72
C ASP A 120 8.64 8.61 -11.50
N ARG A 121 9.06 8.37 -10.26
CA ARG A 121 10.46 8.09 -9.90
C ARG A 121 10.52 7.12 -8.73
N ALA A 122 11.45 6.17 -8.77
CA ALA A 122 11.80 5.33 -7.64
C ALA A 122 13.30 5.37 -7.36
N VAL A 123 13.66 5.39 -6.08
CA VAL A 123 15.04 5.25 -5.61
C VAL A 123 15.08 4.08 -4.64
N TYR A 124 15.95 3.12 -4.92
CA TYR A 124 16.24 2.02 -4.01
C TYR A 124 17.68 2.15 -3.51
N ASP A 125 17.84 2.40 -2.22
CA ASP A 125 19.14 2.37 -1.55
C ASP A 125 19.32 0.99 -0.91
N ILE A 126 20.27 0.23 -1.43
CA ILE A 126 20.52 -1.17 -1.06
C ILE A 126 21.19 -1.24 0.32
N ASP A 127 22.10 -0.30 0.60
CA ASP A 127 22.82 -0.24 1.87
C ASP A 127 21.85 0.06 3.03
N GLN A 128 20.94 1.01 2.80
CA GLN A 128 19.93 1.41 3.80
C GLN A 128 18.68 0.52 3.78
N ALA A 129 18.56 -0.36 2.78
CA ALA A 129 17.39 -1.19 2.55
C ALA A 129 16.09 -0.37 2.57
N VAL A 130 16.04 0.68 1.77
CA VAL A 130 14.87 1.55 1.64
C VAL A 130 14.56 1.85 0.18
N MET A 131 13.29 1.71 -0.16
CA MET A 131 12.74 2.12 -1.44
C MET A 131 11.85 3.35 -1.25
N VAL A 132 12.02 4.36 -2.09
CA VAL A 132 11.22 5.59 -2.08
C VAL A 132 10.63 5.81 -3.47
N LEU A 133 9.30 5.89 -3.54
CA LEU A 133 8.53 6.21 -4.74
C LEU A 133 7.94 7.62 -4.63
N THR A 134 8.03 8.37 -5.73
CA THR A 134 7.50 9.75 -5.86
C THR A 134 6.84 9.93 -7.23
N GLY A 135 5.84 10.79 -7.34
CA GLY A 135 5.14 11.06 -8.59
C GLY A 135 3.69 11.50 -8.41
N ARG A 136 2.96 11.63 -9.51
CA ARG A 136 1.57 12.12 -9.53
C ARG A 136 0.52 11.03 -9.30
N ASP A 137 0.83 9.78 -9.66
CA ASP A 137 -0.07 8.62 -9.51
C ASP A 137 0.61 7.52 -8.69
N LEU A 138 0.84 7.83 -7.41
CA LEU A 138 1.50 6.91 -6.48
C LEU A 138 0.51 5.89 -5.93
N TRP A 139 0.78 4.63 -6.22
CA TRP A 139 0.07 3.53 -5.58
C TRP A 139 0.93 2.28 -5.40
N LEU A 140 0.56 1.48 -4.41
CA LEU A 140 1.10 0.16 -4.12
C LEU A 140 -0.08 -0.79 -3.86
N THR A 141 -0.06 -1.95 -4.49
CA THR A 141 -0.97 -3.05 -4.16
C THR A 141 -0.15 -4.16 -3.53
N ALA A 142 -0.51 -4.52 -2.30
CA ALA A 142 0.06 -5.65 -1.58
C ALA A 142 -1.04 -6.66 -1.25
N THR A 143 -0.95 -7.84 -1.86
CA THR A 143 -2.04 -8.83 -1.86
C THR A 143 -3.36 -8.18 -2.34
N ASP A 144 -4.34 -8.00 -1.44
CA ASP A 144 -5.66 -7.44 -1.75
C ASP A 144 -5.83 -5.98 -1.28
N ASN A 145 -4.77 -5.37 -0.74
CA ASN A 145 -4.84 -4.01 -0.20
C ASN A 145 -4.19 -3.04 -1.17
N ARG A 146 -4.88 -1.94 -1.48
CA ARG A 146 -4.33 -0.87 -2.30
C ARG A 146 -4.05 0.36 -1.44
N VAL A 147 -2.82 0.84 -1.49
CA VAL A 147 -2.36 2.05 -0.82
C VAL A 147 -2.12 3.12 -1.88
N THR A 148 -2.60 4.33 -1.65
CA THR A 148 -2.34 5.51 -2.49
C THR A 148 -1.78 6.64 -1.64
N ALA A 149 -0.97 7.49 -2.28
CA ALA A 149 -0.32 8.63 -1.67
C ALA A 149 -0.25 9.77 -2.71
N ARG A 150 -0.02 11.01 -2.26
CA ARG A 150 0.23 12.14 -3.17
C ARG A 150 1.70 12.52 -3.22
N ASP A 151 2.39 12.44 -2.09
CA ASP A 151 3.72 13.03 -1.95
C ASP A 151 4.81 11.96 -2.05
N THR A 152 4.73 10.92 -1.21
CA THR A 152 5.75 9.87 -1.13
C THR A 152 5.15 8.54 -0.71
N LEU A 153 5.72 7.45 -1.23
CA LEU A 153 5.55 6.10 -0.68
C LEU A 153 6.93 5.51 -0.39
N GLU A 154 7.20 5.17 0.87
CA GLU A 154 8.43 4.53 1.31
C GLU A 154 8.18 3.08 1.71
N TYR A 155 9.10 2.20 1.38
CA TYR A 155 9.10 0.81 1.81
C TYR A 155 10.45 0.43 2.43
N TRP A 156 10.39 -0.07 3.66
CA TRP A 156 11.53 -0.45 4.49
C TRP A 156 11.47 -1.97 4.71
N PRO A 157 11.99 -2.81 3.79
CA PRO A 157 11.93 -4.27 3.88
C PRO A 157 12.43 -4.81 5.22
N GLN A 158 13.58 -4.34 5.71
CA GLN A 158 14.17 -4.81 6.97
C GLN A 158 13.32 -4.48 8.20
N ARG A 159 12.58 -3.38 8.14
CA ARG A 159 11.67 -2.94 9.22
C ARG A 159 10.26 -3.49 9.03
N ARG A 160 9.98 -4.15 7.90
CA ARG A 160 8.64 -4.58 7.48
C ARG A 160 7.64 -3.45 7.61
N MET A 161 8.01 -2.29 7.10
CA MET A 161 7.27 -1.05 7.31
C MET A 161 7.13 -0.28 6.00
N ALA A 162 5.93 0.22 5.72
CA ALA A 162 5.68 1.16 4.63
C ALA A 162 5.14 2.48 5.19
N VAL A 163 5.50 3.60 4.55
CA VAL A 163 5.01 4.94 4.92
C VAL A 163 4.47 5.64 3.68
N ALA A 164 3.21 6.03 3.72
CA ALA A 164 2.53 6.77 2.65
C ALA A 164 2.18 8.18 3.16
N ARG A 165 2.49 9.23 2.37
CA ARG A 165 2.27 10.64 2.76
C ARG A 165 1.55 11.45 1.69
N GLY A 166 0.88 12.51 2.15
CA GLY A 166 0.16 13.45 1.29
C GLY A 166 -1.32 13.12 1.17
N GLY A 167 -1.99 12.82 2.28
CA GLY A 167 -3.39 12.40 2.26
C GLY A 167 -3.55 10.96 1.78
N ALA A 168 -2.73 10.08 2.35
CA ALA A 168 -2.67 8.67 2.02
C ALA A 168 -3.99 7.96 2.31
N VAL A 169 -4.31 6.96 1.47
CA VAL A 169 -5.53 6.17 1.57
C VAL A 169 -5.18 4.69 1.41
N VAL A 170 -5.70 3.87 2.31
CA VAL A 170 -5.72 2.41 2.19
C VAL A 170 -7.14 1.99 1.85
N ASP A 171 -7.30 1.38 0.68
CA ASP A 171 -8.48 0.64 0.27
C ASP A 171 -8.25 -0.84 0.58
N ALA A 172 -9.02 -1.35 1.53
CA ALA A 172 -9.03 -2.75 1.93
C ALA A 172 -10.28 -3.46 1.37
N PRO A 173 -10.30 -4.81 1.36
CA PRO A 173 -11.47 -5.57 0.94
C PRO A 173 -12.75 -5.16 1.71
N GLU A 174 -13.91 -5.49 1.14
CA GLU A 174 -15.24 -5.21 1.72
C GLU A 174 -15.59 -3.71 1.84
N ASN A 175 -15.10 -2.89 0.90
CA ASN A 175 -15.32 -1.42 0.85
C ASN A 175 -14.86 -0.69 2.11
N ARG A 176 -13.86 -1.23 2.79
CA ARG A 176 -13.24 -0.60 3.97
C ARG A 176 -12.17 0.36 3.51
N ARG A 177 -12.23 1.60 4.00
CA ARG A 177 -11.27 2.64 3.64
C ARG A 177 -10.73 3.33 4.88
N ILE A 178 -9.42 3.54 4.90
CA ILE A 178 -8.72 4.29 5.94
C ILE A 178 -7.94 5.40 5.25
N ARG A 179 -8.13 6.63 5.68
CA ARG A 179 -7.44 7.82 5.17
C ARG A 179 -6.75 8.56 6.32
N GLY A 180 -5.62 9.19 6.02
CA GLY A 180 -4.95 10.15 6.90
C GLY A 180 -3.90 10.94 6.14
N ASP A 181 -3.33 11.98 6.74
CA ASP A 181 -2.25 12.74 6.12
C ASP A 181 -1.01 11.87 5.92
N THR A 182 -0.73 11.00 6.90
CA THR A 182 0.30 9.96 6.86
C THR A 182 -0.27 8.62 7.32
N LEU A 183 0.01 7.56 6.57
CA LEU A 183 -0.28 6.17 6.95
C LEU A 183 1.03 5.39 7.09
N VAL A 184 1.17 4.66 8.19
CA VAL A 184 2.30 3.75 8.45
C VAL A 184 1.73 2.33 8.55
N ALA A 185 2.17 1.44 7.67
CA ALA A 185 1.77 0.03 7.68
C ALA A 185 2.94 -0.84 8.15
N PHE A 186 2.63 -1.80 9.02
CA PHE A 186 3.54 -2.85 9.47
C PHE A 186 3.08 -4.19 8.91
N PHE A 187 4.02 -5.02 8.44
CA PHE A 187 3.74 -6.29 7.79
C PHE A 187 4.25 -7.47 8.65
N LEU A 188 3.47 -8.55 8.70
CA LEU A 188 3.87 -9.83 9.31
C LEU A 188 4.87 -10.54 8.38
N GLU A 189 5.78 -11.34 8.96
CA GLU A 189 6.45 -12.40 8.20
C GLU A 189 5.44 -13.52 7.94
N GLU A 190 5.10 -13.76 6.66
CA GLU A 190 4.42 -14.99 6.32
C GLU A 190 5.46 -16.12 6.30
N GLY A 191 5.44 -16.91 7.38
CA GLY A 191 6.48 -17.87 7.76
C GLY A 191 6.70 -17.97 9.28
N ALA A 192 6.21 -17.01 10.06
CA ALA A 192 6.36 -16.95 11.52
C ALA A 192 5.10 -17.36 12.32
N ALA A 193 4.17 -18.11 11.73
CA ALA A 193 2.99 -18.62 12.44
C ALA A 193 2.83 -20.14 12.27
N GLY A 194 3.11 -20.88 13.35
CA GLY A 194 2.41 -22.12 13.68
C GLY A 194 2.91 -23.42 13.05
N ALA A 195 4.16 -23.83 13.29
CA ALA A 195 4.47 -25.26 13.30
C ALA A 195 4.27 -25.79 14.74
N PRO A 196 3.47 -26.86 14.96
CA PRO A 196 3.49 -27.55 16.25
C PRO A 196 4.93 -28.02 16.55
N PRO A 197 5.34 -28.12 17.84
CA PRO A 197 6.69 -28.58 18.18
C PRO A 197 6.90 -29.97 17.60
N ARG A 198 7.65 -30.05 16.50
CA ARG A 198 8.07 -31.34 15.93
C ARG A 198 9.18 -31.88 16.85
N PRO A 199 9.10 -33.15 17.28
CA PRO A 199 10.13 -33.73 18.13
C PRO A 199 11.48 -33.82 17.38
N THR A 200 12.49 -33.18 17.97
CA THR A 200 13.96 -33.31 17.85
C THR A 200 14.66 -33.30 16.46
N PRO A 201 15.90 -32.75 16.39
CA PRO A 201 16.44 -32.12 15.19
C PRO A 201 17.28 -33.06 14.32
N THR A 202 17.02 -33.06 13.02
CA THR A 202 18.05 -33.36 12.02
C THR A 202 18.90 -32.10 11.84
N PRO A 203 20.24 -32.19 11.72
CA PRO A 203 21.09 -31.01 11.54
C PRO A 203 20.64 -30.20 10.31
N PRO A 204 20.52 -28.87 10.40
CA PRO A 204 20.09 -28.08 9.27
C PRO A 204 21.18 -28.11 8.19
N THR A 205 20.80 -28.55 6.99
CA THR A 205 21.50 -28.16 5.76
C THR A 205 21.50 -26.62 5.72
N PRO A 206 22.61 -25.95 5.33
CA PRO A 206 22.64 -24.49 5.17
C PRO A 206 21.60 -24.05 4.13
N GLY A 207 20.40 -23.75 4.59
CA GLY A 207 19.28 -23.26 3.79
C GLY A 207 19.42 -21.76 3.59
N THR A 208 19.21 -21.34 2.35
CA THR A 208 19.07 -19.96 1.89
C THR A 208 18.29 -19.10 2.90
N PRO A 209 18.77 -17.89 3.25
CA PRO A 209 18.01 -16.96 4.08
C PRO A 209 16.59 -16.78 3.52
N GLY A 210 15.58 -16.99 4.37
CA GLY A 210 14.17 -16.84 4.03
C GLY A 210 13.90 -15.51 3.35
N GLN A 211 13.13 -15.55 2.27
CA GLN A 211 12.83 -14.36 1.48
C GLN A 211 11.98 -13.37 2.30
N PRO A 212 12.41 -12.12 2.55
CA PRO A 212 11.53 -11.04 2.98
C PRO A 212 10.38 -10.91 1.98
N GLN A 213 9.21 -11.27 2.47
CA GLN A 213 7.93 -11.16 1.78
C GLN A 213 7.30 -9.85 2.26
N THR A 214 6.67 -9.10 1.36
CA THR A 214 5.64 -8.11 1.68
C THR A 214 4.46 -8.89 2.25
N GLY A 215 4.59 -9.30 3.51
CA GLY A 215 3.61 -10.19 4.13
C GLY A 215 2.31 -9.45 4.45
N ARG A 216 1.33 -10.21 4.92
CA ARG A 216 0.04 -9.69 5.36
C ARG A 216 0.21 -8.48 6.29
N ILE A 217 -0.57 -7.41 6.06
CA ILE A 217 -0.57 -6.23 6.94
C ILE A 217 -0.98 -6.63 8.36
N GLU A 218 -0.10 -6.37 9.32
CA GLU A 218 -0.32 -6.58 10.75
C GLU A 218 -1.15 -5.44 11.34
N ARG A 219 -0.74 -4.22 11.02
CA ARG A 219 -1.26 -2.98 11.62
C ARG A 219 -1.07 -1.80 10.68
N VAL A 220 -2.06 -0.92 10.65
CA VAL A 220 -1.97 0.39 10.00
C VAL A 220 -2.17 1.46 11.06
N GLU A 221 -1.26 2.42 11.11
CA GLU A 221 -1.36 3.61 11.93
C GLU A 221 -1.61 4.82 11.03
N ALA A 222 -2.65 5.58 11.35
CA ALA A 222 -3.08 6.76 10.62
C ALA A 222 -2.88 8.01 11.46
N TYR A 223 -2.35 9.06 10.86
CA TYR A 223 -2.02 10.32 11.52
C TYR A 223 -2.53 11.51 10.68
N GLY A 224 -3.23 12.43 11.36
CA GLY A 224 -3.75 13.66 10.77
C GLY A 224 -4.97 13.42 9.88
N ASN A 225 -6.02 14.23 10.08
CA ASN A 225 -7.26 14.19 9.28
C ASN A 225 -7.78 12.76 9.04
N VAL A 226 -7.79 11.94 10.10
CA VAL A 226 -8.08 10.52 9.96
C VAL A 226 -9.55 10.31 9.66
N GLU A 227 -9.83 9.49 8.65
CA GLU A 227 -11.18 9.05 8.30
C GLU A 227 -11.18 7.54 8.08
N VAL A 228 -12.01 6.84 8.86
CA VAL A 228 -12.27 5.41 8.73
C VAL A 228 -13.70 5.25 8.22
N ARG A 229 -13.86 4.61 7.06
CA ARG A 229 -15.16 4.42 6.41
C ARG A 229 -15.48 2.93 6.30
N THR A 230 -16.70 2.59 6.70
CA THR A 230 -17.32 1.27 6.54
C THR A 230 -18.48 1.37 5.55
N MET A 231 -19.27 0.28 5.39
CA MET A 231 -20.47 0.31 4.56
C MET A 231 -21.54 1.29 5.03
N VAL A 232 -21.63 1.56 6.33
CA VAL A 232 -22.78 2.28 6.92
C VAL A 232 -22.41 3.54 7.70
N GLU A 233 -21.12 3.75 7.99
CA GLU A 233 -20.69 4.87 8.83
C GLU A 233 -19.31 5.42 8.43
N VAL A 234 -19.08 6.66 8.86
CA VAL A 234 -17.80 7.36 8.73
C VAL A 234 -17.37 7.80 10.13
N VAL A 235 -16.15 7.43 10.52
CA VAL A 235 -15.53 7.80 11.78
C VAL A 235 -14.33 8.69 11.50
N ARG A 236 -14.33 9.90 12.06
CA ARG A 236 -13.22 10.85 11.94
C ARG A 236 -12.49 11.03 13.26
N GLY A 237 -11.22 11.40 13.19
CA GLY A 237 -10.40 11.77 14.35
C GLY A 237 -8.98 12.23 13.97
N ASP A 238 -8.10 12.38 14.95
CA ASP A 238 -6.73 12.85 14.75
C ASP A 238 -5.74 11.71 14.46
N ARG A 239 -5.97 10.54 15.07
CA ARG A 239 -5.15 9.33 14.93
C ARG A 239 -6.02 8.10 14.88
N ALA A 240 -5.58 7.07 14.16
CA ALA A 240 -6.16 5.74 14.31
C ALA A 240 -5.13 4.64 14.24
N VAL A 241 -5.45 3.53 14.89
CA VAL A 241 -4.71 2.28 14.79
C VAL A 241 -5.69 1.20 14.36
N TYR A 242 -5.42 0.57 13.23
CA TYR A 242 -6.22 -0.52 12.67
C TYR A 242 -5.41 -1.82 12.64
N SER A 243 -6.02 -2.91 13.08
CA SER A 243 -5.48 -4.26 12.90
C SER A 243 -6.39 -5.06 11.96
N PRO A 244 -5.92 -5.42 10.75
CA PRO A 244 -6.66 -6.32 9.85
C PRO A 244 -6.93 -7.70 10.44
N VAL A 245 -6.12 -8.14 11.40
CA VAL A 245 -6.26 -9.45 12.07
C VAL A 245 -7.52 -9.49 12.94
N THR A 246 -7.76 -8.44 13.72
CA THR A 246 -8.94 -8.35 14.61
C THR A 246 -10.11 -7.59 13.98
N SER A 247 -9.89 -6.96 12.82
CA SER A 247 -10.81 -6.01 12.20
C SER A 247 -11.20 -4.83 13.09
N LEU A 248 -10.42 -4.52 14.12
CA LEU A 248 -10.68 -3.41 15.03
C LEU A 248 -9.82 -2.19 14.64
N ALA A 249 -10.48 -1.03 14.53
CA ALA A 249 -9.84 0.27 14.46
C ALA A 249 -10.13 1.06 15.74
N ARG A 250 -9.08 1.55 16.38
CA ARG A 250 -9.17 2.50 17.50
C ARG A 250 -8.87 3.90 16.96
N VAL A 251 -9.84 4.80 17.01
CA VAL A 251 -9.74 6.18 16.56
C VAL A 251 -9.66 7.09 17.79
N LEU A 252 -8.73 8.04 17.78
CA LEU A 252 -8.39 8.90 18.92
C LEU A 252 -8.34 10.36 18.51
N GLY A 253 -8.76 11.23 19.43
CA GLY A 253 -8.72 12.69 19.27
C GLY A 253 -9.83 13.21 18.37
N ASN A 254 -10.60 14.19 18.86
CA ASN A 254 -11.68 14.86 18.12
C ASN A 254 -12.61 13.89 17.38
N VAL A 255 -13.01 12.80 18.03
CA VAL A 255 -13.71 11.69 17.37
C VAL A 255 -15.13 12.08 17.03
N ARG A 256 -15.50 11.91 15.76
CA ARG A 256 -16.86 12.10 15.26
C ARG A 256 -17.30 10.90 14.43
N ILE A 257 -18.34 10.21 14.87
CA ILE A 257 -19.00 9.12 14.16
C ILE A 257 -20.25 9.68 13.49
N THR A 258 -20.44 9.40 12.21
CA THR A 258 -21.64 9.78 11.45
C THR A 258 -22.24 8.55 10.80
N ARG A 259 -23.53 8.29 11.05
CA ARG A 259 -24.30 7.16 10.51
C ARG A 259 -25.69 7.65 10.10
N GLY A 260 -25.91 7.83 8.79
CA GLY A 260 -27.09 8.52 8.30
C GLY A 260 -27.16 9.94 8.87
N GLU A 261 -28.29 10.28 9.49
CA GLU A 261 -28.49 11.56 10.20
C GLU A 261 -27.95 11.58 11.63
N ASN A 262 -27.56 10.41 12.16
CA ASN A 262 -27.06 10.31 13.53
C ASN A 262 -25.59 10.70 13.61
N GLN A 263 -25.25 11.44 14.67
CA GLN A 263 -23.88 11.86 14.93
C GLN A 263 -23.51 11.66 16.39
N LEU A 264 -22.36 11.02 16.61
CA LEU A 264 -21.79 10.83 17.94
C LEU A 264 -20.41 11.50 18.00
N ASN A 265 -20.11 12.17 19.11
CA ASN A 265 -18.84 12.86 19.35
C ASN A 265 -18.20 12.38 20.66
N GLY A 266 -16.87 12.25 20.67
CA GLY A 266 -16.10 11.87 21.84
C GLY A 266 -14.60 12.00 21.61
N ASN A 267 -13.80 11.43 22.52
CA ASN A 267 -12.33 11.45 22.42
C ASN A 267 -11.74 10.16 21.85
N GLU A 268 -12.49 9.06 21.94
CA GLU A 268 -12.04 7.74 21.51
C GLU A 268 -13.22 6.94 20.96
N ALA A 269 -13.02 6.24 19.84
CA ALA A 269 -13.92 5.22 19.34
C ALA A 269 -13.18 3.92 19.04
N ILE A 270 -13.84 2.81 19.31
CA ILE A 270 -13.45 1.48 18.84
C ILE A 270 -14.46 1.07 17.77
N VAL A 271 -13.98 0.76 16.58
CA VAL A 271 -14.78 0.44 15.40
C VAL A 271 -14.44 -0.97 14.97
N ASN A 272 -15.43 -1.86 14.92
CA ASN A 272 -15.29 -3.14 14.25
C ASN A 272 -15.63 -2.97 12.78
N LEU A 273 -14.60 -3.01 11.94
CA LEU A 273 -14.69 -2.84 10.49
C LEU A 273 -15.34 -4.02 9.76
N ALA A 274 -15.40 -5.20 10.38
CA ALA A 274 -16.10 -6.36 9.83
C ALA A 274 -17.61 -6.30 10.09
N THR A 275 -18.03 -5.83 11.28
CA THR A 275 -19.46 -5.77 11.66
C THR A 275 -20.10 -4.39 11.46
N GLY A 276 -19.31 -3.33 11.27
CA GLY A 276 -19.80 -1.94 11.21
C GLY A 276 -20.29 -1.40 12.56
N VAL A 277 -19.85 -2.00 13.67
CA VAL A 277 -20.20 -1.55 15.02
C VAL A 277 -19.12 -0.61 15.54
N ALA A 278 -19.48 0.67 15.69
CA ALA A 278 -18.66 1.64 16.41
C ALA A 278 -19.16 1.86 17.85
N ARG A 279 -18.23 1.86 18.80
CA ARG A 279 -18.45 2.16 20.21
C ARG A 279 -17.59 3.37 20.59
N LEU A 280 -18.23 4.43 21.08
CA LEU A 280 -17.51 5.50 21.76
C LEU A 280 -17.04 5.04 23.13
N VAL A 281 -15.80 5.39 23.47
CA VAL A 281 -15.19 5.14 24.77
C VAL A 281 -14.94 6.48 25.43
N SER A 282 -15.46 6.63 26.64
CA SER A 282 -15.14 7.75 27.52
C SER A 282 -13.80 7.49 28.21
N THR A 283 -12.86 8.44 28.14
CA THR A 283 -11.76 8.47 29.11
C THR A 283 -12.33 8.77 30.52
N PRO A 284 -11.70 8.29 31.61
CA PRO A 284 -12.16 8.60 32.97
C PRO A 284 -12.30 10.12 33.16
N GLY A 285 -13.48 10.58 33.60
CA GLY A 285 -13.80 11.99 33.77
C GLY A 285 -14.30 12.74 32.52
N ALA A 286 -14.31 12.10 31.34
CA ALA A 286 -14.89 12.66 30.11
C ALA A 286 -16.30 12.11 29.84
N ARG A 287 -17.15 12.89 29.17
CA ARG A 287 -18.47 12.47 28.69
C ARG A 287 -18.44 12.35 27.17
N VAL A 288 -19.17 11.37 26.66
CA VAL A 288 -19.47 11.24 25.23
C VAL A 288 -20.84 11.88 24.96
N GLN A 289 -21.02 12.46 23.77
CA GLN A 289 -22.26 13.14 23.40
C GLN A 289 -22.75 12.63 22.06
N GLY A 290 -24.07 12.45 21.90
CA GLY A 290 -24.66 12.00 20.63
C GLY A 290 -25.97 12.72 20.35
N LEU A 291 -26.20 13.02 19.08
CA LEU A 291 -27.50 13.37 18.52
C LEU A 291 -28.03 12.14 17.79
N ILE A 292 -29.19 11.66 18.22
CA ILE A 292 -29.90 10.56 17.58
C ILE A 292 -31.21 11.15 17.05
N VAL A 293 -31.38 11.08 15.74
CA VAL A 293 -32.61 11.46 15.06
C VAL A 293 -33.43 10.18 14.86
N PRO A 294 -34.62 10.07 15.47
CA PRO A 294 -35.53 8.98 15.19
C PRO A 294 -35.93 9.07 13.71
N GLN A 295 -35.63 8.04 12.94
CA GLN A 295 -36.19 7.89 11.60
C GLN A 295 -37.63 7.42 11.80
N THR A 296 -38.58 8.36 11.84
CA THR A 296 -39.97 8.01 11.56
C THR A 296 -39.98 7.50 10.13
N GLU A 297 -40.29 6.22 9.93
CA GLU A 297 -40.60 5.72 8.59
C GLU A 297 -41.61 6.69 7.99
N ASP A 298 -41.22 7.35 6.90
CA ASP A 298 -42.13 8.19 6.14
C ASP A 298 -43.38 7.35 5.88
N ALA A 299 -44.49 7.87 6.37
CA ALA A 299 -45.80 7.30 6.20
C ALA A 299 -45.95 6.85 4.75
N ALA A 300 -46.18 5.55 4.57
CA ALA A 300 -46.67 4.99 3.34
C ALA A 300 -47.87 5.84 2.88
N THR A 301 -47.64 6.76 1.94
CA THR A 301 -48.72 7.42 1.23
C THR A 301 -49.25 6.38 0.25
N PRO A 302 -50.49 5.88 0.41
CA PRO A 302 -51.06 4.96 -0.56
C PRO A 302 -51.18 5.69 -1.91
N PRO A 303 -50.91 5.02 -3.05
CA PRO A 303 -51.19 5.62 -4.34
C PRO A 303 -52.71 5.62 -4.55
N GLY A 304 -53.35 6.79 -4.51
CA GLY A 304 -54.73 6.96 -4.97
C GLY A 304 -55.57 7.94 -4.17
N GLY A 305 -55.65 9.17 -4.66
CA GLY A 305 -56.61 10.17 -4.19
C GLY A 305 -56.73 11.31 -5.21
N THR A 306 -57.75 11.20 -6.07
CA THR A 306 -58.13 12.12 -7.16
C THR A 306 -58.13 13.61 -6.73
N PRO A 307 -57.71 14.56 -7.60
CA PRO A 307 -57.84 15.98 -7.28
C PRO A 307 -59.31 16.42 -7.30
N PRO A 308 -59.79 17.26 -6.35
CA PRO A 308 -61.13 17.82 -6.41
C PRO A 308 -61.23 18.91 -7.51
N PRO A 309 -62.41 19.10 -8.13
CA PRO A 309 -62.58 20.07 -9.21
C PRO A 309 -62.77 21.50 -8.69
N GLY A 310 -62.09 22.43 -9.36
CA GLY A 310 -62.53 23.81 -9.67
C GLY A 310 -63.15 24.70 -8.57
N GLY A 311 -62.42 25.76 -8.21
CA GLY A 311 -62.97 26.95 -7.55
C GLY A 311 -62.38 28.23 -8.16
N ALA A 312 -63.24 29.08 -8.70
CA ALA A 312 -62.94 30.18 -9.62
C ALA A 312 -62.11 31.35 -9.03
N ARG A 313 -61.33 31.99 -9.92
CA ARG A 313 -60.58 33.24 -9.68
C ARG A 313 -61.45 34.45 -10.07
N PRO A 314 -61.66 35.46 -9.20
CA PRO A 314 -62.36 36.69 -9.59
C PRO A 314 -61.41 37.67 -10.32
N PRO A 315 -61.96 38.60 -11.16
CA PRO A 315 -61.17 39.38 -12.13
C PRO A 315 -60.44 40.58 -11.51
N ALA A 316 -59.35 40.97 -12.17
CA ALA A 316 -58.48 42.08 -11.82
C ALA A 316 -59.18 43.44 -12.02
N ASN A 317 -59.16 44.27 -10.97
CA ASN A 317 -59.67 45.64 -11.00
C ASN A 317 -58.60 46.61 -11.56
N GLN A 318 -59.02 47.45 -12.50
CA GLN A 318 -58.23 48.49 -13.15
C GLN A 318 -58.21 49.77 -12.30
N ALA A 319 -57.05 50.43 -12.18
CA ALA A 319 -56.90 51.81 -11.70
C ALA A 319 -55.76 52.46 -12.52
N ARG A 320 -56.08 53.34 -13.49
CA ARG A 320 -56.31 54.81 -13.48
C ARG A 320 -55.09 55.57 -14.07
N PRO A 321 -55.30 56.59 -14.94
CA PRO A 321 -54.22 57.26 -15.70
C PRO A 321 -53.62 58.47 -14.94
N PRO A 322 -52.44 59.00 -15.35
CA PRO A 322 -51.85 60.17 -14.71
C PRO A 322 -52.42 61.50 -15.25
N GLU A 323 -52.86 62.37 -14.32
CA GLU A 323 -53.20 63.77 -14.59
C GLU A 323 -51.92 64.59 -14.90
N ARG A 324 -51.99 65.38 -15.98
CA ARG A 324 -51.06 66.49 -16.25
C ARG A 324 -51.48 67.70 -15.41
N ARG A 325 -50.52 68.35 -14.74
CA ARG A 325 -50.73 69.68 -14.13
C ARG A 325 -50.34 70.80 -15.11
N PRO A 326 -50.97 71.99 -14.98
CA PRO A 326 -50.71 73.15 -15.82
C PRO A 326 -49.35 73.80 -15.53
#